data_AF-A0A948ANW1-F1
#
_entry.id   AF-A0A948ANW1-F1
#
_cell.length_a   1.000
_cell.length_b   1.000
_cell.length_c   1.000
_cell.angle_alpha   90.00
_cell.angle_beta   90.00
_cell.angle_gamma   90.00
#
_symmetry.space_group_name_H-M   'P 1'
#
loop_
_entity.id
_entity.type
_entity.pdbx_description
1 polymer ?
#
loop_
_entity_poly.entity_id
_entity_poly.type
_entity_poly.pdbx_seq_one_letter_code
_entity_poly.pdbx_strand_id
1 'polypeptide(L)'
;DGLPQSATGQTSLLSGVNAPREVGGHVTGFPTPALREILRRRSVFVQLRDRGRAGIFLNAFRPVFFELPPQMQWRLSATTVAQLAAGLPFFGLDDIAAGRSIYQEFTNRELIDKGFDVPEMTPAAAGRVLARNAALRDFTLFEYFQTDRAGHGRDRERCEGELTKLEMFLNALLADVAGDTLVLLTSDHGNLEDLSTRSHTCNPVPLMAWGPGAEGFAAGCGAITDVVPAVMEVLGEDRAGYRT
;
A
#
# COMPACT_ATOMS: atom_id res chain seq x y z
N ASP A 1 0.95 22.15 -10.16
CA ASP A 1 1.13 22.96 -8.93
C ASP A 1 0.07 22.63 -7.90
N GLY A 2 0.36 22.87 -6.63
CA GLY A 2 -0.50 22.55 -5.49
C GLY A 2 0.16 21.59 -4.51
N LEU A 3 -0.44 21.44 -3.32
CA LEU A 3 0.01 20.48 -2.32
C LEU A 3 -0.20 19.05 -2.82
N PRO A 4 0.71 18.10 -2.54
CA PRO A 4 0.46 16.67 -2.69
C PRO A 4 -0.90 16.24 -2.10
N GLN A 5 -1.61 15.33 -2.77
CA GLN A 5 -2.94 14.85 -2.36
C GLN A 5 -3.07 13.36 -2.63
N SER A 6 -3.85 12.66 -1.81
CA SER A 6 -3.89 11.20 -1.79
C SER A 6 -4.33 10.60 -3.13
N ALA A 7 -5.36 11.11 -3.80
CA ALA A 7 -5.83 10.49 -5.04
C ALA A 7 -4.76 10.49 -6.13
N THR A 8 -4.06 11.61 -6.34
CA THR A 8 -2.98 11.70 -7.33
C THR A 8 -1.66 11.13 -6.83
N GLY A 9 -1.35 11.24 -5.54
CA GLY A 9 -0.19 10.64 -4.89
C GLY A 9 -0.22 9.13 -5.03
N GLN A 10 -1.26 8.48 -4.52
CA GLN A 10 -1.45 7.03 -4.65
C GLN A 10 -1.49 6.59 -6.11
N THR A 11 -2.18 7.33 -7.00
CA THR A 11 -2.20 6.97 -8.42
C THR A 11 -0.80 6.99 -9.01
N SER A 12 0.03 7.97 -8.64
CA SER A 12 1.40 8.07 -9.14
C SER A 12 2.29 6.97 -8.58
N LEU A 13 2.23 6.75 -7.27
CA LEU A 13 2.97 5.70 -6.58
C LEU A 13 2.62 4.31 -7.12
N LEU A 14 1.33 4.03 -7.36
CA LEU A 14 0.87 2.72 -7.81
C LEU A 14 1.01 2.49 -9.31
N SER A 15 1.36 3.49 -10.12
CA SER A 15 1.43 3.32 -11.58
C SER A 15 2.75 3.74 -12.23
N GLY A 16 3.56 4.52 -11.52
CA GLY A 16 4.74 5.19 -12.09
C GLY A 16 4.41 6.37 -13.02
N VAL A 17 3.14 6.72 -13.17
CA VAL A 17 2.71 7.87 -13.99
C VAL A 17 2.63 9.11 -13.12
N ASN A 18 3.10 10.26 -13.61
CA ASN A 18 2.91 11.54 -12.91
C ASN A 18 1.44 11.99 -13.01
N ALA A 19 0.59 11.47 -12.14
CA ALA A 19 -0.86 11.68 -12.20
C ALA A 19 -1.28 13.16 -12.07
N PRO A 20 -0.68 13.99 -11.18
CA PRO A 20 -0.97 15.41 -11.15
C PRO A 20 -0.73 16.10 -12.50
N ARG A 21 0.35 15.73 -13.20
CA ARG A 21 0.65 16.27 -14.52
C ARG A 21 -0.39 15.86 -15.56
N GLU A 22 -0.82 14.59 -15.56
CA GLU A 22 -1.81 14.06 -16.50
C GLU A 22 -3.20 14.69 -16.33
N VAL A 23 -3.60 14.99 -15.10
CA VAL A 23 -4.95 15.53 -14.80
C VAL A 23 -4.96 17.04 -14.52
N GLY A 24 -3.82 17.71 -14.67
CA GLY A 24 -3.70 19.17 -14.55
C GLY A 24 -3.60 19.71 -13.12
N GLY A 25 -3.41 18.86 -12.11
CA GLY A 25 -3.26 19.27 -10.72
C GLY A 25 -3.44 18.14 -9.72
N HIS A 26 -3.27 18.44 -8.43
CA HIS A 26 -3.49 17.47 -7.36
C HIS A 26 -4.97 17.24 -7.07
N VAL A 27 -5.34 16.00 -6.74
CA VAL A 27 -6.72 15.60 -6.43
C VAL A 27 -6.75 14.87 -5.09
N THR A 28 -7.68 15.28 -4.22
CA THR A 28 -7.89 14.69 -2.88
C THR A 28 -8.90 13.55 -2.89
N GLY A 29 -8.87 12.70 -1.86
CA GLY A 29 -9.82 11.61 -1.65
C GLY A 29 -9.65 10.46 -2.65
N PHE A 30 -10.77 10.01 -3.24
CA PHE A 30 -10.78 8.87 -4.15
C PHE A 30 -10.42 9.25 -5.60
N PRO A 31 -9.83 8.31 -6.38
CA PRO A 31 -9.48 8.55 -7.76
C PRO A 31 -10.71 8.97 -8.59
N THR A 32 -10.56 10.02 -9.40
CA THR A 32 -11.53 10.49 -10.40
C THR A 32 -11.58 9.53 -11.60
N PRO A 33 -12.54 9.67 -12.54
CA PRO A 33 -12.56 8.85 -13.75
C PRO A 33 -11.23 8.82 -14.52
N ALA A 34 -10.53 9.95 -14.64
CA ALA A 34 -9.23 10.02 -15.30
C ALA A 34 -8.14 9.23 -14.54
N LEU A 35 -8.08 9.35 -13.21
CA LEU A 35 -7.13 8.61 -12.38
C LEU A 35 -7.42 7.10 -12.39
N ARG A 36 -8.70 6.71 -12.39
CA ARG A 36 -9.10 5.30 -12.54
C ARG A 36 -8.63 4.73 -13.87
N GLU A 37 -8.68 5.51 -14.95
CA GLU A 37 -8.19 5.05 -16.25
C GLU A 37 -6.67 4.82 -16.26
N ILE A 38 -5.90 5.68 -15.58
CA ILE A 38 -4.46 5.45 -15.37
C ILE A 38 -4.24 4.13 -14.62
N LEU A 39 -4.91 3.93 -13.48
CA LEU A 39 -4.78 2.71 -12.68
C LEU A 39 -5.21 1.45 -13.45
N ARG A 40 -6.27 1.55 -14.26
CA ARG A 40 -6.76 0.46 -15.11
C ARG A 40 -5.75 -0.03 -16.14
N ARG A 41 -4.90 0.88 -16.63
CA ARG A 41 -3.91 0.58 -17.68
C ARG A 41 -2.51 0.33 -17.14
N ARG A 42 -2.16 0.95 -16.01
CA ARG A 42 -0.76 1.09 -15.58
C ARG A 42 -0.52 0.80 -14.11
N SER A 43 -1.53 0.42 -13.33
CA SER A 43 -1.27 0.06 -11.93
C SER A 43 -0.27 -1.10 -11.82
N VAL A 44 0.44 -1.16 -10.70
CA VAL A 44 1.45 -2.18 -10.41
C VAL A 44 0.90 -3.58 -10.62
N PHE A 45 -0.33 -3.86 -10.17
CA PHE A 45 -0.96 -5.17 -10.34
C PHE A 45 -1.29 -5.50 -11.80
N VAL A 46 -1.70 -4.50 -12.60
CA VAL A 46 -1.90 -4.68 -14.05
C VAL A 46 -0.57 -5.01 -14.73
N GLN A 47 0.48 -4.26 -14.39
CA GLN A 47 1.82 -4.48 -14.96
C GLN A 47 2.44 -5.83 -14.55
N LEU A 48 2.18 -6.31 -13.34
CA LEU A 48 2.57 -7.65 -12.86
C LEU A 48 1.83 -8.74 -13.63
N ARG A 49 0.49 -8.65 -13.70
CA ARG A 49 -0.35 -9.60 -14.45
C ARG A 49 0.10 -9.72 -15.89
N ASP A 50 0.32 -8.60 -16.56
CA ASP A 50 0.70 -8.57 -17.97
C ASP A 50 2.10 -9.17 -18.22
N ARG A 51 2.93 -9.27 -17.17
CA ARG A 51 4.23 -9.97 -17.18
C ARG A 51 4.16 -11.42 -16.66
N GLY A 52 2.97 -11.90 -16.31
CA GLY A 52 2.77 -13.23 -15.73
C GLY A 52 3.35 -13.37 -14.32
N ARG A 53 3.42 -12.27 -13.56
CA ARG A 53 3.86 -12.23 -12.15
C ARG A 53 2.66 -12.16 -11.21
N ALA A 54 2.75 -12.85 -10.09
CA ALA A 54 1.71 -12.94 -9.08
C ALA A 54 1.81 -11.78 -8.07
N GLY A 55 0.94 -10.79 -8.22
CA GLY A 55 0.74 -9.72 -7.24
C GLY A 55 -0.43 -9.99 -6.28
N ILE A 56 -0.40 -9.40 -5.08
CA ILE A 56 -1.54 -9.38 -4.16
C ILE A 56 -1.62 -8.07 -3.35
N PHE A 57 -2.85 -7.64 -3.04
CA PHE A 57 -3.12 -6.62 -2.02
C PHE A 57 -3.62 -7.31 -0.75
N LEU A 58 -2.90 -7.15 0.35
CA LEU A 58 -3.10 -7.95 1.56
C LEU A 58 -4.18 -7.38 2.50
N ASN A 59 -4.63 -6.14 2.27
CA ASN A 59 -5.68 -5.54 3.09
C ASN A 59 -7.01 -6.29 2.92
N ALA A 60 -7.65 -6.63 4.04
CA ALA A 60 -8.97 -7.22 4.07
C ALA A 60 -10.08 -6.17 4.06
N PHE A 61 -11.26 -6.57 3.58
CA PHE A 61 -12.44 -5.73 3.43
C PHE A 61 -13.57 -6.22 4.34
N ARG A 62 -14.38 -5.26 4.81
CA ARG A 62 -15.60 -5.57 5.58
C ARG A 62 -16.71 -6.13 4.67
N PRO A 63 -17.70 -6.89 5.20
CA PRO A 63 -18.80 -7.46 4.41
C PRO A 63 -19.49 -6.47 3.47
N VAL A 64 -19.70 -5.22 3.92
CA VAL A 64 -20.32 -4.16 3.11
C VAL A 64 -19.65 -3.95 1.75
N PHE A 65 -18.33 -4.17 1.63
CA PHE A 65 -17.63 -4.07 0.34
C PHE A 65 -18.15 -5.09 -0.69
N PHE A 66 -18.39 -6.32 -0.25
CA PHE A 66 -18.85 -7.42 -1.11
C PHE A 66 -20.32 -7.28 -1.50
N GLU A 67 -21.08 -6.50 -0.74
CA GLU A 67 -22.47 -6.14 -1.04
C GLU A 67 -22.58 -4.95 -2.01
N LEU A 68 -21.47 -4.22 -2.25
CA LEU A 68 -21.50 -3.08 -3.16
C LEU A 68 -21.76 -3.54 -4.60
N PRO A 69 -22.60 -2.80 -5.35
CA PRO A 69 -22.69 -2.98 -6.79
C PRO A 69 -21.31 -2.80 -7.45
N PRO A 70 -20.96 -3.58 -8.50
CA PRO A 70 -19.64 -3.51 -9.13
C PRO A 70 -19.22 -2.08 -9.53
N GLN A 71 -20.15 -1.27 -10.05
CA GLN A 71 -19.91 0.12 -10.43
C GLN A 71 -19.52 1.04 -9.26
N MET A 72 -19.89 0.68 -8.03
CA MET A 72 -19.54 1.42 -6.82
C MET A 72 -18.16 1.02 -6.29
N GLN A 73 -17.76 -0.25 -6.46
CA GLN A 73 -16.41 -0.70 -6.07
C GLN A 73 -15.31 0.05 -6.84
N TRP A 74 -15.56 0.37 -8.13
CA TRP A 74 -14.65 1.21 -8.94
C TRP A 74 -14.50 2.65 -8.45
N ARG A 75 -15.29 3.09 -7.46
CA ARG A 75 -15.25 4.45 -6.90
C ARG A 75 -14.51 4.53 -5.56
N LEU A 76 -13.94 3.42 -5.10
CA LEU A 76 -13.19 3.32 -3.85
C LEU A 76 -11.72 3.75 -4.03
N SER A 77 -10.86 3.41 -3.06
CA SER A 77 -9.44 3.81 -3.01
C SER A 77 -8.66 3.45 -4.28
N ALA A 78 -7.53 4.14 -4.50
CA ALA A 78 -6.65 3.83 -5.63
C ALA A 78 -6.14 2.37 -5.58
N THR A 79 -5.84 1.85 -4.38
CA THR A 79 -5.48 0.45 -4.14
C THR A 79 -6.60 -0.52 -4.54
N THR A 80 -7.85 -0.22 -4.16
CA THR A 80 -9.02 -1.03 -4.56
C THR A 80 -9.21 -1.02 -6.08
N VAL A 81 -9.10 0.14 -6.72
CA VAL A 81 -9.20 0.26 -8.19
C VAL A 81 -8.07 -0.49 -8.90
N ALA A 82 -6.85 -0.44 -8.38
CA ALA A 82 -5.71 -1.19 -8.91
C ALA A 82 -5.93 -2.71 -8.80
N GLN A 83 -6.46 -3.18 -7.67
CA GLN A 83 -6.80 -4.58 -7.45
C GLN A 83 -7.90 -5.07 -8.41
N LEU A 84 -8.98 -4.28 -8.56
CA LEU A 84 -10.05 -4.55 -9.53
C LEU A 84 -9.52 -4.60 -10.97
N ALA A 85 -8.66 -3.66 -11.36
CA ALA A 85 -8.09 -3.56 -12.70
C ALA A 85 -7.27 -4.79 -13.10
N ALA A 86 -6.61 -5.42 -12.14
CA ALA A 86 -5.82 -6.62 -12.34
C ALA A 86 -6.64 -7.92 -12.20
N GLY A 87 -7.91 -7.84 -11.77
CA GLY A 87 -8.75 -9.03 -11.55
C GLY A 87 -8.29 -9.87 -10.34
N LEU A 88 -7.68 -9.23 -9.34
CA LEU A 88 -7.19 -9.91 -8.14
C LEU A 88 -8.34 -10.24 -7.17
N PRO A 89 -8.22 -11.31 -6.38
CA PRO A 89 -9.21 -11.64 -5.35
C PRO A 89 -9.19 -10.60 -4.22
N PHE A 90 -10.32 -10.45 -3.53
CA PHE A 90 -10.46 -9.62 -2.33
C PHE A 90 -10.54 -10.51 -1.10
N PHE A 91 -9.89 -10.07 -0.02
CA PHE A 91 -9.91 -10.77 1.26
C PHE A 91 -11.01 -10.24 2.18
N GLY A 92 -11.70 -11.14 2.88
CA GLY A 92 -12.71 -10.84 3.88
C GLY A 92 -12.24 -11.11 5.31
N LEU A 93 -13.19 -11.13 6.25
CA LEU A 93 -12.88 -11.36 7.66
C LEU A 93 -12.41 -12.81 7.93
N ASP A 94 -12.91 -13.78 7.17
CA ASP A 94 -12.46 -15.18 7.27
C ASP A 94 -10.98 -15.33 6.86
N ASP A 95 -10.49 -14.49 5.95
CA ASP A 95 -9.08 -14.46 5.56
C ASP A 95 -8.20 -13.89 6.67
N ILE A 96 -8.70 -12.93 7.46
CA ILE A 96 -8.02 -12.44 8.67
C ILE A 96 -7.91 -13.58 9.68
N ALA A 97 -9.02 -14.26 9.97
CA ALA A 97 -9.04 -15.36 10.94
C ALA A 97 -8.10 -16.51 10.54
N ALA A 98 -7.94 -16.74 9.23
CA ALA A 98 -7.02 -17.72 8.68
C ALA A 98 -5.56 -17.22 8.49
N GLY A 99 -5.26 -15.97 8.86
CA GLY A 99 -3.92 -15.38 8.71
C GLY A 99 -3.46 -15.19 7.25
N ARG A 100 -4.40 -15.05 6.31
CA ARG A 100 -4.16 -14.79 4.88
C ARG A 100 -4.21 -13.31 4.52
N SER A 101 -4.78 -12.47 5.39
CA SER A 101 -4.92 -11.03 5.17
C SER A 101 -4.83 -10.25 6.47
N ILE A 102 -4.70 -8.94 6.37
CA ILE A 102 -4.58 -8.01 7.49
C ILE A 102 -5.61 -6.91 7.31
N TYR A 103 -6.30 -6.48 8.38
CA TYR A 103 -7.17 -5.30 8.26
C TYR A 103 -6.35 -4.01 8.15
N GLN A 104 -6.95 -2.92 7.66
CA GLN A 104 -6.25 -1.67 7.33
C GLN A 104 -5.45 -1.06 8.51
N GLU A 105 -5.90 -1.26 9.75
CA GLU A 105 -5.21 -0.81 10.97
C GLU A 105 -4.44 -1.94 11.69
N PHE A 106 -4.36 -3.11 11.06
CA PHE A 106 -3.67 -4.34 11.43
C PHE A 106 -3.97 -4.98 12.80
N THR A 107 -4.59 -4.29 13.75
CA THR A 107 -4.87 -4.87 15.08
C THR A 107 -6.23 -5.56 15.19
N ASN A 108 -7.10 -5.34 14.21
CA ASN A 108 -8.52 -5.70 14.21
C ASN A 108 -9.35 -5.00 15.28
N ARG A 109 -8.78 -4.05 16.04
CA ARG A 109 -9.49 -3.33 17.10
C ARG A 109 -10.71 -2.59 16.54
N GLU A 110 -10.56 -1.93 15.39
CA GLU A 110 -11.68 -1.21 14.76
C GLU A 110 -12.81 -2.18 14.35
N LEU A 111 -12.48 -3.41 13.95
CA LEU A 111 -13.47 -4.43 13.60
C LEU A 111 -14.21 -4.93 14.84
N ILE A 112 -13.47 -5.22 15.91
CA ILE A 112 -14.03 -5.68 17.19
C ILE A 112 -14.96 -4.61 17.78
N ASP A 113 -14.56 -3.34 17.77
CA ASP A 113 -15.39 -2.22 18.25
C ASP A 113 -16.68 -2.06 17.43
N LYS A 114 -16.70 -2.53 16.18
CA LYS A 114 -17.89 -2.56 15.31
C LYS A 114 -18.72 -3.84 15.45
N GLY A 115 -18.34 -4.74 16.36
CA GLY A 115 -19.07 -5.97 16.66
C GLY A 115 -18.76 -7.16 15.73
N PHE A 116 -17.66 -7.10 14.97
CA PHE A 116 -17.23 -8.25 14.18
C PHE A 116 -16.47 -9.26 15.03
N ASP A 117 -16.73 -10.55 14.80
CA ASP A 117 -16.02 -11.67 15.44
C ASP A 117 -14.72 -11.97 14.69
N VAL A 118 -13.65 -11.28 15.07
CA VAL A 118 -12.30 -11.49 14.55
C VAL A 118 -11.29 -11.48 15.69
N PRO A 119 -10.21 -12.28 15.60
CA PRO A 119 -9.20 -12.29 16.64
C PRO A 119 -8.46 -10.95 16.69
N GLU A 120 -8.28 -10.39 17.89
CA GLU A 120 -7.40 -9.25 18.07
C GLU A 120 -5.96 -9.63 17.71
N MET A 121 -5.25 -8.72 17.04
CA MET A 121 -3.88 -8.92 16.60
C MET A 121 -2.96 -7.84 17.17
N THR A 122 -1.79 -8.24 17.67
CA THR A 122 -0.76 -7.26 18.01
C THR A 122 -0.09 -6.74 16.73
N PRO A 123 0.47 -5.52 16.69
CA PRO A 123 1.18 -5.03 15.51
C PRO A 123 2.29 -5.98 15.05
N ALA A 124 3.02 -6.57 16.00
CA ALA A 124 4.05 -7.56 15.72
C ALA A 124 3.47 -8.86 15.10
N ALA A 125 2.31 -9.34 15.57
CA ALA A 125 1.67 -10.50 14.96
C ALA A 125 1.22 -10.23 13.52
N ALA A 126 0.76 -9.01 13.23
CA ALA A 126 0.42 -8.60 11.88
C ALA A 126 1.63 -8.49 10.96
N GLY A 127 2.76 -7.98 11.46
CA GLY A 127 4.04 -7.97 10.72
C GLY A 127 4.44 -9.37 10.27
N ARG A 128 4.27 -10.37 11.15
CA ARG A 128 4.51 -11.79 10.82
C ARG A 128 3.52 -12.36 9.80
N VAL A 129 2.26 -11.91 9.81
CA VAL A 129 1.28 -12.30 8.79
C VAL A 129 1.73 -11.78 7.42
N LEU A 130 2.19 -10.53 7.34
CA LEU A 130 2.71 -9.96 6.08
C LEU A 130 3.94 -10.72 5.60
N ALA A 131 4.91 -11.00 6.48
CA ALA A 131 6.12 -11.76 6.16
C ALA A 131 5.80 -13.12 5.51
N ARG A 132 4.89 -13.89 6.13
CA ARG A 132 4.48 -15.22 5.61
C ARG A 132 3.78 -15.13 4.25
N ASN A 133 2.92 -14.13 4.06
CA ASN A 133 2.17 -13.99 2.81
C ASN A 133 3.04 -13.42 1.67
N ALA A 134 4.05 -12.60 2.00
CA ALA A 134 5.01 -12.06 1.03
C ALA A 134 5.77 -13.19 0.31
N ALA A 135 6.21 -14.22 1.05
CA ALA A 135 6.92 -15.37 0.48
C ALA A 135 6.11 -16.23 -0.50
N LEU A 136 4.78 -16.01 -0.61
CA LEU A 136 3.90 -16.80 -1.47
C LEU A 136 3.65 -16.14 -2.84
N ARG A 137 4.21 -14.96 -3.10
CA ARG A 137 3.90 -14.11 -4.26
C ARG A 137 5.16 -13.40 -4.76
N ASP A 138 5.17 -13.00 -6.03
CA ASP A 138 6.24 -12.14 -6.56
C ASP A 138 6.17 -10.73 -5.99
N PHE A 139 4.98 -10.25 -5.63
CA PHE A 139 4.78 -8.92 -5.06
C PHE A 139 3.59 -8.88 -4.11
N THR A 140 3.78 -8.31 -2.92
CA THR A 140 2.74 -8.09 -1.92
C THR A 140 2.70 -6.63 -1.50
N LEU A 141 1.52 -6.02 -1.58
CA LEU A 141 1.26 -4.66 -1.10
C LEU A 141 0.36 -4.71 0.15
N PHE A 142 0.74 -3.96 1.18
CA PHE A 142 -0.12 -3.62 2.31
C PHE A 142 -0.17 -2.09 2.44
N GLU A 143 -1.35 -1.55 2.67
CA GLU A 143 -1.60 -0.11 2.80
C GLU A 143 -2.00 0.22 4.23
N TYR A 144 -1.33 1.21 4.83
CA TYR A 144 -1.61 1.71 6.16
C TYR A 144 -1.81 3.23 6.13
N PHE A 145 -3.06 3.68 6.28
CA PHE A 145 -3.43 5.10 6.15
C PHE A 145 -3.84 5.76 7.49
N GLN A 146 -3.63 5.07 8.62
CA GLN A 146 -4.01 5.60 9.94
C GLN A 146 -3.18 6.80 10.38
N THR A 147 -1.93 6.87 9.92
CA THR A 147 -1.01 8.01 10.09
C THR A 147 -1.56 9.29 9.47
N ASP A 148 -2.11 9.20 8.26
CA ASP A 148 -2.76 10.32 7.58
C ASP A 148 -4.00 10.82 8.34
N ARG A 149 -4.84 9.88 8.80
CA ARG A 149 -6.02 10.21 9.61
C ARG A 149 -5.65 10.89 10.94
N ALA A 150 -4.54 10.49 11.56
CA ALA A 150 -4.02 11.10 12.78
C ALA A 150 -3.48 12.52 12.50
N GLY A 151 -2.72 12.68 11.42
CA GLY A 151 -2.15 13.96 10.99
C GLY A 151 -3.24 15.01 10.66
N HIS A 152 -4.28 14.64 9.91
CA HIS A 152 -5.44 15.51 9.68
C HIS A 152 -6.14 15.97 10.97
N GLY A 153 -6.13 15.12 12.00
CA GLY A 153 -6.64 15.44 13.34
C GLY A 153 -5.77 16.43 14.12
N ARG A 154 -4.48 16.53 13.76
CA ARG A 154 -3.42 17.18 14.56
C ARG A 154 -3.32 16.60 15.98
N ASP A 155 -3.58 15.30 16.07
CA ASP A 155 -3.60 14.57 17.33
C ASP A 155 -2.21 13.96 17.55
N ARG A 156 -1.38 14.66 18.31
CA ARG A 156 0.01 14.25 18.57
C ARG A 156 0.09 12.88 19.23
N GLU A 157 -0.73 12.64 20.24
CA GLU A 157 -0.75 11.37 20.97
C GLU A 157 -1.13 10.22 20.03
N ARG A 158 -2.16 10.42 19.20
CA ARG A 158 -2.52 9.44 18.18
C ARG A 158 -1.41 9.24 17.16
N CYS A 159 -0.76 10.30 16.67
CA CYS A 159 0.36 10.19 15.73
C CYS A 159 1.49 9.35 16.31
N GLU A 160 1.92 9.63 17.55
CA GLU A 160 2.95 8.88 18.26
C GLU A 160 2.52 7.42 18.44
N GLY A 161 1.27 7.17 18.84
CA GLY A 161 0.71 5.83 18.96
C GLY A 161 0.70 5.05 17.64
N GLU A 162 0.29 5.66 16.53
CA GLU A 162 0.32 4.99 15.21
C GLU A 162 1.75 4.72 14.73
N LEU A 163 2.71 5.60 15.03
CA LEU A 163 4.13 5.38 14.72
C LEU A 163 4.72 4.23 15.53
N THR A 164 4.45 4.15 16.84
CA THR A 164 4.89 3.03 17.68
C THR A 164 4.33 1.69 17.17
N LYS A 165 3.05 1.64 16.78
CA LYS A 165 2.48 0.42 16.22
C LYS A 165 3.13 0.05 14.88
N LEU A 166 3.37 1.04 14.00
CA LEU A 166 4.02 0.82 12.71
C LEU A 166 5.46 0.31 12.89
N GLU A 167 6.21 0.85 13.86
CA GLU A 167 7.55 0.37 14.21
C GLU A 167 7.51 -1.09 14.68
N MET A 168 6.61 -1.45 15.60
CA MET A 168 6.44 -2.83 16.06
C MET A 168 6.06 -3.79 14.93
N PHE A 169 5.20 -3.34 14.02
CA PHE A 169 4.81 -4.09 12.82
C PHE A 169 6.02 -4.33 11.90
N LEU A 170 6.75 -3.27 11.58
CA LEU A 170 7.90 -3.32 10.68
C LEU A 170 9.04 -4.17 11.26
N ASN A 171 9.36 -4.02 12.55
CA ASN A 171 10.39 -4.82 13.20
C ASN A 171 10.08 -6.33 13.13
N ALA A 172 8.81 -6.71 13.35
CA ALA A 172 8.41 -8.10 13.25
C ALA A 172 8.37 -8.61 11.81
N LEU A 173 7.98 -7.77 10.84
CA LEU A 173 8.08 -8.09 9.41
C LEU A 173 9.53 -8.38 9.02
N LEU A 174 10.45 -7.46 9.33
CA LEU A 174 11.87 -7.57 8.95
C LEU A 174 12.58 -8.76 9.62
N ALA A 175 12.15 -9.15 10.83
CA ALA A 175 12.70 -10.31 11.52
C ALA A 175 12.29 -11.65 10.88
N ASP A 176 11.09 -11.72 10.27
CA ASP A 176 10.48 -12.97 9.81
C ASP A 176 10.38 -13.10 8.28
N VAL A 177 10.66 -12.03 7.52
CA VAL A 177 10.60 -12.06 6.06
C VAL A 177 11.66 -13.00 5.48
N ALA A 178 11.35 -13.67 4.38
CA ALA A 178 12.30 -14.55 3.70
C ALA A 178 13.52 -13.77 3.21
N GLY A 179 14.70 -14.39 3.27
CA GLY A 179 15.98 -13.72 2.96
C GLY A 179 16.15 -13.28 1.50
N ASP A 180 15.31 -13.77 0.60
CA ASP A 180 15.23 -13.40 -0.82
C ASP A 180 14.22 -12.27 -1.09
N THR A 181 13.56 -11.75 -0.06
CA THR A 181 12.52 -10.72 -0.21
C THR A 181 13.07 -9.32 -0.01
N LEU A 182 12.83 -8.43 -0.98
CA LEU A 182 13.02 -6.99 -0.84
C LEU A 182 11.79 -6.35 -0.18
N VAL A 183 11.97 -5.76 0.99
CA VAL A 183 10.93 -5.03 1.73
C VAL A 183 11.08 -3.54 1.47
N LEU A 184 9.97 -2.88 1.09
CA LEU A 184 9.91 -1.45 0.83
C LEU A 184 8.92 -0.77 1.78
N LEU A 185 9.29 0.38 2.33
CA LEU A 185 8.40 1.29 3.05
C LEU A 185 8.48 2.68 2.44
N THR A 186 7.34 3.19 1.96
CA THR A 186 7.23 4.54 1.41
C THR A 186 5.84 5.12 1.66
N SER A 187 5.64 6.39 1.29
CA SER A 187 4.37 7.12 1.43
C SER A 187 4.04 7.82 0.11
N ASP A 188 2.78 8.10 -0.15
CA ASP A 188 2.35 8.85 -1.33
C ASP A 188 2.38 10.37 -1.13
N HIS A 189 2.40 10.82 0.13
CA HIS A 189 2.63 12.22 0.52
C HIS A 189 3.05 12.36 2.00
N GLY A 190 3.42 13.59 2.40
CA GLY A 190 3.60 13.99 3.79
C GLY A 190 2.29 14.44 4.45
N ASN A 191 2.22 14.36 5.78
CA ASN A 191 1.14 14.87 6.63
C ASN A 191 1.61 14.95 8.09
N LEU A 192 1.76 13.78 8.74
CA LEU A 192 1.94 13.65 10.20
C LEU A 192 3.22 14.29 10.75
N GLU A 193 4.21 14.55 9.90
CA GLU A 193 5.48 15.14 10.28
C GLU A 193 5.36 16.64 10.60
N ASP A 194 4.29 17.30 10.14
CA ASP A 194 3.99 18.70 10.47
C ASP A 194 2.55 18.87 11.00
N LEU A 195 2.41 18.75 12.31
CA LEU A 195 1.13 18.92 13.00
C LEU A 195 0.72 20.40 13.19
N SER A 196 1.48 21.37 12.66
CA SER A 196 1.06 22.77 12.67
C SER A 196 -0.12 23.03 11.70
N THR A 197 -0.25 22.19 10.68
CA THR A 197 -1.30 22.23 9.66
C THR A 197 -2.20 20.99 9.73
N ARG A 198 -3.40 21.08 9.14
CA ARG A 198 -4.27 19.91 8.89
C ARG A 198 -4.13 19.37 7.47
N SER A 199 -3.47 20.13 6.60
CA SER A 199 -3.25 19.79 5.20
C SER A 199 -2.02 18.91 5.04
N HIS A 200 -1.92 18.21 3.92
CA HIS A 200 -0.66 17.59 3.51
C HIS A 200 0.44 18.63 3.32
N THR A 201 1.68 18.15 3.28
CA THR A 201 2.87 18.97 3.14
C THR A 201 3.57 18.74 1.79
N CYS A 202 4.54 19.59 1.49
CA CYS A 202 5.49 19.36 0.40
C CYS A 202 6.78 18.67 0.89
N ASN A 203 6.80 18.13 2.11
CA ASN A 203 7.96 17.42 2.61
C ASN A 203 8.19 16.14 1.78
N PRO A 204 9.46 15.76 1.55
CA PRO A 204 9.77 14.50 0.90
C PRO A 204 9.23 13.34 1.73
N VAL A 205 8.77 12.29 1.05
CA VAL A 205 8.35 11.04 1.65
C VAL A 205 9.55 10.08 1.76
N PRO A 206 9.61 9.22 2.79
CA PRO A 206 10.66 8.23 2.87
C PRO A 206 10.54 7.19 1.75
N LEU A 207 11.67 6.66 1.30
CA LEU A 207 11.75 5.36 0.64
C LEU A 207 12.84 4.57 1.38
N MET A 208 12.40 3.63 2.21
CA MET A 208 13.28 2.74 2.94
C MET A 208 13.19 1.35 2.32
N ALA A 209 14.33 0.67 2.21
CA ALA A 209 14.44 -0.64 1.60
C ALA A 209 15.30 -1.57 2.47
N TRP A 210 14.92 -2.84 2.57
CA TRP A 210 15.66 -3.89 3.27
C TRP A 210 15.67 -5.19 2.46
N GLY A 211 16.75 -5.95 2.53
CA GLY A 211 16.90 -7.21 1.79
C GLY A 211 17.70 -7.06 0.48
N PRO A 212 17.61 -8.05 -0.42
CA PRO A 212 18.39 -8.06 -1.66
C PRO A 212 18.13 -6.83 -2.53
N GLY A 213 19.20 -6.18 -3.01
CA GLY A 213 19.10 -5.03 -3.90
C GLY A 213 18.63 -3.72 -3.25
N ALA A 214 18.44 -3.69 -1.92
CA ALA A 214 17.88 -2.53 -1.21
C ALA A 214 18.62 -1.21 -1.46
N GLU A 215 19.96 -1.21 -1.43
CA GLU A 215 20.76 -0.01 -1.66
C GLU A 215 20.57 0.55 -3.07
N GLY A 216 20.61 -0.33 -4.09
CA GLY A 216 20.39 0.05 -5.49
C GLY A 216 18.96 0.56 -5.72
N PHE A 217 17.96 -0.11 -5.15
CA PHE A 217 16.56 0.31 -5.25
C PHE A 217 16.35 1.71 -4.68
N ALA A 218 16.84 1.94 -3.45
CA ALA A 218 16.68 3.23 -2.78
C ALA A 218 17.45 4.35 -3.48
N ALA A 219 18.66 4.08 -3.96
CA ALA A 219 19.46 5.06 -4.71
C ALA A 219 18.87 5.40 -6.09
N GLY A 220 18.17 4.46 -6.71
CA GLY A 220 17.59 4.62 -8.05
C GLY A 220 16.25 5.37 -8.09
N CYS A 221 15.60 5.60 -6.94
CA CYS A 221 14.29 6.23 -6.86
C CYS A 221 14.36 7.64 -6.25
N GLY A 222 14.09 8.67 -7.06
CA GLY A 222 14.05 10.06 -6.61
C GLY A 222 12.64 10.61 -6.37
N ALA A 223 11.61 9.92 -6.89
CA ALA A 223 10.22 10.30 -6.77
C ALA A 223 9.30 9.07 -6.64
N ILE A 224 8.08 9.27 -6.15
CA ILE A 224 7.07 8.20 -6.05
C ILE A 224 6.73 7.56 -7.42
N THR A 225 6.99 8.27 -8.53
CA THR A 225 6.82 7.74 -9.89
C THR A 225 7.87 6.70 -10.27
N ASP A 226 8.98 6.62 -9.54
CA ASP A 226 10.09 5.73 -9.85
C ASP A 226 9.91 4.34 -9.21
N VAL A 227 9.06 4.25 -8.18
CA VAL A 227 8.86 3.03 -7.38
C VAL A 227 8.37 1.86 -8.24
N VAL A 228 7.31 2.04 -9.03
CA VAL A 228 6.77 0.94 -9.85
C VAL A 228 7.71 0.53 -10.98
N PRO A 229 8.32 1.45 -11.75
CA PRO A 229 9.40 1.11 -12.68
C PRO A 229 10.51 0.27 -12.03
N ALA A 230 11.02 0.69 -10.86
CA ALA A 230 12.06 -0.04 -10.14
C ALA A 230 11.60 -1.42 -9.66
N VAL A 231 10.36 -1.55 -9.16
CA VAL A 231 9.77 -2.86 -8.81
C VAL A 231 9.75 -3.80 -10.03
N MET A 232 9.39 -3.29 -11.21
CA MET A 232 9.36 -4.11 -12.43
C MET A 232 10.76 -4.52 -12.90
N GLU A 233 11.77 -3.69 -12.65
CA GLU A 233 13.17 -4.00 -12.96
C GLU A 233 13.68 -5.15 -12.08
N VAL A 234 13.53 -5.03 -10.75
CA VAL A 234 13.90 -6.08 -9.78
C VAL A 234 13.23 -7.41 -10.15
N LEU A 235 11.92 -7.40 -10.38
CA LEU A 235 11.17 -8.61 -10.76
C LEU A 235 11.44 -9.06 -12.21
N GLY A 236 12.09 -8.25 -13.03
CA GLY A 236 12.51 -8.59 -14.39
C GLY A 236 13.84 -9.34 -14.40
N GLU A 237 14.78 -8.93 -13.56
CA GLU A 237 16.13 -9.50 -13.43
C GLU A 237 16.11 -10.96 -12.95
N ASP A 238 15.17 -11.33 -12.07
CA ASP A 238 15.01 -12.70 -11.55
C ASP A 238 14.77 -13.76 -12.64
N ARG A 239 14.27 -13.37 -13.82
CA ARG A 239 14.05 -14.30 -14.94
C ARG A 239 15.29 -14.54 -15.79
N ALA A 240 16.29 -13.64 -15.74
CA ALA A 240 17.50 -13.79 -16.52
C ALA A 240 18.47 -14.84 -15.93
N GLY A 241 18.31 -15.20 -14.64
CA GLY A 241 19.16 -16.17 -13.94
C GLY A 241 18.81 -17.65 -14.13
N TYR A 242 17.71 -17.99 -14.83
CA TYR A 242 17.23 -19.37 -15.00
C TYR A 242 17.14 -19.81 -16.47
N ARG A 243 18.10 -19.38 -17.29
CA ARG A 243 18.39 -19.98 -18.61
C ARG A 243 19.77 -20.63 -18.60
N THR A 244 19.84 -21.84 -18.04
CA THR A 244 20.80 -22.87 -18.44
C THR A 244 20.09 -24.20 -18.49
#